data_AF-A0A482Y7W5-F1
#
_entry.id   AF-A0A482Y7W5-F1
#
_cell.length_a   1.000
_cell.length_b   1.000
_cell.length_c   1.000
_cell.angle_alpha   90.00
_cell.angle_beta   90.00
_cell.angle_gamma   90.00
#
_symmetry.space_group_name_H-M   'P 1'
#
loop_
_entity.id
_entity.type
_entity.pdbx_description
1 polymer ?
#
loop_
_entity_poly.entity_id
_entity_poly.type
_entity_poly.pdbx_seq_one_letter_code
_entity_poly.pdbx_strand_id
1 'polypeptide(L)'
;MMVPTILSDLGVLAVVFAGALAVEAARARYGLRLGGVVAVPMVAVLSLTNAWVLSIYLPGVVVLFVATTLMHRLTLLYGRALLSMTLTMAMGYALVVIALGLVLGTELPVTDFQLYFTALFAGAGAYTLYLTSPADRPATVTLSGALFVIILVGCRTLVTPPARGLYADLTPLHILPVAGVLTAAGLTLTRLERRERPLETHRRELGQ
;
A
#
# COMPACT_ATOMS: atom_id res chain seq x y z
N MET A 1 -16.47 23.36 17.25
CA MET A 1 -16.13 22.64 16.01
C MET A 1 -14.63 22.79 15.77
N MET A 2 -13.82 21.81 16.17
CA MET A 2 -12.39 21.79 15.81
C MET A 2 -12.27 21.13 14.44
N VAL A 3 -11.87 21.91 13.44
CA VAL A 3 -11.52 21.39 12.11
C VAL A 3 -10.26 20.53 12.29
N PRO A 4 -10.26 19.23 11.92
CA PRO A 4 -9.06 18.43 12.01
C PRO A 4 -8.01 18.98 11.04
N THR A 5 -6.98 19.59 11.61
CA THR A 5 -5.86 20.30 10.97
C THR A 5 -4.87 19.34 10.31
N ILE A 6 -5.35 18.29 9.66
CA ILE A 6 -4.49 17.25 9.06
C ILE A 6 -3.98 17.73 7.69
N LEU A 7 -4.71 18.65 7.03
CA LEU A 7 -4.44 19.07 5.65
C LEU A 7 -3.56 20.33 5.52
N SER A 8 -3.39 21.12 6.58
CA SER A 8 -2.61 22.37 6.57
C SER A 8 -1.19 22.22 7.14
N ASP A 9 -0.80 21.01 7.54
CA ASP A 9 0.50 20.78 8.14
C ASP A 9 1.51 20.39 7.06
N LEU A 10 2.34 21.36 6.65
CA LEU A 10 3.46 21.17 5.73
C LEU A 10 4.34 19.97 6.12
N GLY A 11 4.40 19.61 7.40
CA GLY A 11 5.09 18.43 7.89
C GLY A 11 4.55 17.12 7.33
N VAL A 12 3.22 16.94 7.26
CA VAL A 12 2.60 15.73 6.68
C VAL A 12 2.90 15.65 5.19
N LEU A 13 2.76 16.77 4.49
CA LEU A 13 3.07 16.83 3.06
C LEU A 13 4.54 16.47 2.82
N ALA A 14 5.46 17.00 3.62
CA ALA A 14 6.88 16.67 3.54
C ALA A 14 7.17 15.19 3.80
N VAL A 15 6.55 14.57 4.80
CA VAL A 15 6.71 13.13 5.09
C VAL A 15 6.13 12.27 3.98
N VAL A 16 4.95 12.61 3.47
CA VAL A 16 4.32 11.90 2.35
C VAL A 16 5.18 12.03 1.09
N PHE A 17 5.71 13.22 0.81
CA PHE A 17 6.56 13.47 -0.35
C PHE A 17 7.91 12.75 -0.21
N ALA A 18 8.53 12.80 0.96
CA ALA A 18 9.74 12.04 1.26
C ALA A 18 9.49 10.53 1.17
N GLY A 19 8.33 10.06 1.64
CA GLY A 19 7.88 8.68 1.49
C GLY A 19 7.72 8.28 0.03
N ALA A 20 7.10 9.12 -0.79
CA ALA A 20 6.96 8.89 -2.23
C ALA A 20 8.32 8.88 -2.95
N LEU A 21 9.23 9.78 -2.58
CA LEU A 21 10.61 9.77 -3.08
C LEU A 21 11.36 8.50 -2.65
N ALA A 22 11.15 8.02 -1.42
CA ALA A 22 11.71 6.76 -0.96
C ALA A 22 11.15 5.57 -1.75
N VAL A 23 9.87 5.58 -2.15
CA VAL A 23 9.33 4.57 -3.08
C VAL A 23 10.11 4.61 -4.38
N GLU A 24 10.25 5.79 -4.98
CA GLU A 24 10.84 5.91 -6.31
C GLU A 24 12.33 5.58 -6.27
N ALA A 25 13.04 5.95 -5.20
CA ALA A 25 14.43 5.57 -4.98
C ALA A 25 14.60 4.06 -4.82
N ALA A 26 13.74 3.40 -4.04
CA ALA A 26 13.74 1.94 -3.90
C ALA A 26 13.38 1.25 -5.22
N ARG A 27 12.43 1.80 -5.98
CA ARG A 27 12.07 1.34 -7.33
C ARG A 27 13.23 1.47 -8.30
N ALA A 28 13.92 2.61 -8.31
CA ALA A 28 15.07 2.87 -9.16
C ALA A 28 16.28 1.98 -8.81
N ARG A 29 16.48 1.69 -7.52
CA ARG A 29 17.58 0.86 -7.02
C ARG A 29 17.38 -0.62 -7.31
N TYR A 30 16.21 -1.17 -6.99
CA TYR A 30 15.97 -2.62 -7.01
C TYR A 30 15.15 -3.10 -8.22
N GLY A 31 14.72 -2.20 -9.11
CA GLY A 31 13.89 -2.53 -10.28
C GLY A 31 12.50 -3.08 -9.96
N LEU A 32 12.12 -3.11 -8.68
CA LEU A 32 10.85 -3.66 -8.21
C LEU A 32 9.71 -2.68 -8.47
N ARG A 33 8.62 -3.18 -9.07
CA ARG A 33 7.34 -2.47 -9.16
C ARG A 33 6.65 -2.53 -7.80
N LEU A 34 7.08 -1.68 -6.87
CA LEU A 34 6.42 -1.47 -5.58
C LEU A 34 4.95 -1.10 -5.82
N GLY A 35 4.03 -1.70 -5.05
CA GLY A 35 2.58 -1.85 -5.31
C GLY A 35 1.76 -0.57 -5.52
N GLY A 36 2.10 0.23 -6.54
CA GLY A 36 1.61 1.57 -6.79
C GLY A 36 2.38 2.61 -5.98
N VAL A 37 3.24 3.39 -6.66
CA VAL A 37 4.06 4.46 -6.06
C VAL A 37 3.24 5.45 -5.23
N VAL A 38 1.99 5.67 -5.64
CA VAL A 38 1.06 6.61 -5.00
C VAL A 38 0.14 5.92 -3.98
N ALA A 39 -0.11 4.61 -4.12
CA ALA A 39 -1.08 3.90 -3.28
C ALA A 39 -0.60 3.76 -1.84
N VAL A 40 0.66 3.36 -1.65
CA VAL A 40 1.26 3.16 -0.32
C VAL A 40 1.22 4.42 0.56
N PRO A 41 1.74 5.59 0.13
CA PRO A 41 1.69 6.81 0.93
C PRO A 41 0.25 7.28 1.22
N MET A 42 -0.65 7.18 0.24
CA MET A 42 -2.03 7.63 0.43
C MET A 42 -2.82 6.74 1.38
N VAL A 43 -2.66 5.41 1.28
CA VAL A 43 -3.30 4.47 2.22
C VAL A 43 -2.77 4.68 3.63
N ALA A 44 -1.50 5.05 3.82
CA ALA A 44 -0.95 5.41 5.14
C ALA A 44 -1.67 6.62 5.75
N VAL A 45 -1.81 7.71 4.98
CA VAL A 45 -2.51 8.93 5.43
C VAL A 45 -3.99 8.66 5.72
N LEU A 46 -4.66 7.91 4.83
CA LEU A 46 -6.05 7.54 5.01
C LEU A 46 -6.24 6.64 6.25
N SER A 47 -5.30 5.71 6.50
CA SER A 47 -5.32 4.85 7.69
C SER A 47 -5.14 5.65 8.98
N LEU A 48 -4.31 6.69 8.98
CA LEU A 48 -4.17 7.61 10.12
C LEU A 48 -5.45 8.40 10.38
N THR A 49 -6.24 8.67 9.35
CA THR A 49 -7.54 9.34 9.51
C THR A 49 -8.60 8.36 10.00
N ASN A 50 -8.53 7.09 9.57
CA ASN A 50 -9.51 6.08 9.86
C ASN A 50 -8.92 4.66 9.81
N ALA A 51 -8.94 3.94 10.94
CA ALA A 51 -8.40 2.59 11.05
C ALA A 51 -9.09 1.56 10.11
N TRP A 52 -10.36 1.79 9.77
CA TRP A 52 -11.13 0.89 8.91
C TRP A 52 -10.67 0.88 7.46
N VAL A 53 -9.97 1.93 7.02
CA VAL A 53 -9.36 1.98 5.68
C VAL A 53 -8.42 0.81 5.47
N LEU A 54 -7.58 0.49 6.46
CA LEU A 54 -6.63 -0.61 6.34
C LEU A 54 -7.35 -1.96 6.27
N SER A 55 -8.38 -2.15 7.10
CA SER A 55 -9.19 -3.36 7.14
C SER A 55 -9.97 -3.62 5.85
N ILE A 56 -10.32 -2.58 5.10
CA ILE A 56 -10.96 -2.70 3.77
C ILE A 56 -9.90 -2.88 2.69
N TYR A 57 -8.79 -2.14 2.77
CA TYR A 57 -7.71 -2.18 1.78
C TYR A 57 -7.10 -3.57 1.63
N LEU A 58 -6.71 -4.21 2.75
CA LEU A 58 -6.01 -5.51 2.74
C LEU A 58 -6.81 -6.62 2.02
N PRO A 59 -8.06 -6.92 2.39
CA PRO A 59 -8.87 -7.89 1.66
C PRO A 59 -9.19 -7.41 0.25
N GLY A 60 -9.37 -6.10 0.04
CA GLY A 60 -9.60 -5.51 -1.28
C GLY A 60 -8.48 -5.84 -2.27
N VAL A 61 -7.21 -5.69 -1.87
CA VAL A 61 -6.05 -6.05 -2.70
C VAL A 61 -6.08 -7.53 -3.07
N VAL A 62 -6.39 -8.41 -2.11
CA VAL A 62 -6.43 -9.87 -2.35
C VAL A 62 -7.56 -10.23 -3.32
N VAL A 63 -8.77 -9.75 -3.06
CA VAL A 63 -9.95 -10.01 -3.90
C VAL A 63 -9.73 -9.50 -5.31
N LEU A 64 -9.24 -8.26 -5.46
CA LEU A 64 -8.99 -7.65 -6.76
C LEU A 64 -7.82 -8.29 -7.50
N PHE A 65 -6.82 -8.80 -6.78
CA PHE A 65 -5.71 -9.55 -7.38
C PHE A 65 -6.21 -10.88 -7.99
N VAL A 66 -7.06 -11.60 -7.25
CA VAL A 66 -7.69 -12.84 -7.73
C VAL A 66 -8.60 -12.53 -8.91
N ALA A 67 -9.46 -11.50 -8.79
CA ALA A 67 -10.36 -11.08 -9.87
C ALA A 67 -9.61 -10.66 -11.13
N THR A 68 -8.51 -9.91 -10.99
CA THR A 68 -7.65 -9.51 -12.11
C THR A 68 -6.97 -10.72 -12.75
N THR A 69 -6.49 -11.66 -11.94
CA THR A 69 -5.86 -12.90 -12.42
C THR A 69 -6.87 -13.75 -13.20
N LEU A 70 -8.10 -13.87 -12.68
CA LEU A 70 -9.17 -14.59 -13.33
C LEU A 70 -9.58 -13.91 -14.64
N MET A 71 -9.79 -12.59 -14.61
CA MET A 71 -10.17 -11.81 -15.78
C MET A 71 -9.13 -11.93 -16.88
N HIS A 72 -7.85 -11.83 -16.54
CA HIS A 72 -6.77 -12.06 -17.49
C HIS A 72 -6.83 -13.46 -18.10
N ARG A 73 -7.01 -14.51 -17.28
CA ARG A 73 -7.10 -15.90 -17.77
C ARG A 73 -8.31 -16.15 -18.67
N LEU A 74 -9.43 -15.49 -18.40
CA LEU A 74 -10.68 -15.67 -19.15
C LEU A 74 -10.72 -14.84 -20.44
N THR A 75 -10.16 -13.63 -20.44
CA THR A 75 -10.31 -12.68 -21.55
C THR A 75 -9.03 -12.45 -22.35
N LEU A 76 -7.89 -12.93 -21.86
CA LEU A 76 -6.56 -12.67 -22.43
C LEU A 76 -6.31 -11.17 -22.66
N LEU A 77 -6.89 -10.31 -21.82
CA LEU A 77 -6.61 -8.88 -21.85
C LEU A 77 -5.24 -8.62 -21.21
N TYR A 78 -4.45 -7.79 -21.89
CA TYR A 78 -3.10 -7.41 -21.46
C TYR A 78 -2.97 -5.90 -21.30
N GLY A 79 -1.93 -5.50 -20.56
CA GLY A 79 -1.51 -4.11 -20.48
C GLY A 79 -2.61 -3.18 -19.98
N ARG A 80 -2.91 -2.13 -20.75
CA ARG A 80 -3.79 -1.02 -20.34
C ARG A 80 -5.26 -1.40 -20.21
N ALA A 81 -5.74 -2.32 -21.04
CA ALA A 81 -7.14 -2.78 -20.95
C ALA A 81 -7.39 -3.55 -19.65
N LEU A 82 -6.41 -4.34 -19.21
CA LEU A 82 -6.49 -5.02 -17.92
C LEU A 82 -6.49 -4.03 -16.76
N LEU A 83 -5.70 -2.94 -16.85
CA LEU A 83 -5.69 -1.89 -15.82
C LEU A 83 -7.07 -1.22 -15.68
N SER A 84 -7.70 -0.81 -16.78
CA SER A 84 -9.04 -0.21 -16.71
C SER A 84 -10.06 -1.18 -16.13
N MET A 85 -9.97 -2.46 -16.50
CA MET A 85 -10.88 -3.48 -15.97
C MET A 85 -10.69 -3.70 -14.47
N THR A 86 -9.44 -3.76 -13.99
CA THR A 86 -9.14 -3.87 -12.55
C THR A 86 -9.66 -2.65 -11.79
N LEU A 87 -9.53 -1.44 -12.34
CA LEU A 87 -10.05 -0.22 -11.71
C LEU A 87 -11.59 -0.20 -11.69
N THR A 88 -12.24 -0.66 -12.76
CA THR A 88 -13.71 -0.83 -12.77
C THR A 88 -14.15 -1.85 -11.73
N MET A 89 -13.46 -2.99 -11.63
CA MET A 89 -13.71 -3.99 -10.58
C MET A 89 -13.48 -3.44 -9.18
N ALA A 90 -12.49 -2.55 -9.00
CA ALA A 90 -12.26 -1.89 -7.73
C ALA A 90 -13.46 -1.03 -7.31
N MET A 91 -14.08 -0.32 -8.25
CA MET A 91 -15.34 0.39 -7.97
C MET A 91 -16.48 -0.58 -7.65
N GLY A 92 -16.54 -1.72 -8.34
CA GLY A 92 -17.46 -2.81 -8.00
C GLY A 92 -17.25 -3.35 -6.58
N TYR A 93 -15.99 -3.49 -6.15
CA TYR A 93 -15.62 -3.89 -4.80
C TYR A 93 -16.14 -2.87 -3.76
N ALA A 94 -15.99 -1.56 -4.01
CA ALA A 94 -16.56 -0.54 -3.14
C ALA A 94 -18.08 -0.70 -2.98
N LEU A 95 -18.81 -0.95 -4.08
CA LEU A 95 -20.24 -1.20 -4.06
C LEU A 95 -20.60 -2.46 -3.24
N VAL A 96 -19.82 -3.53 -3.37
CA VAL A 96 -20.02 -4.75 -2.58
C VAL A 96 -19.81 -4.48 -1.08
N VAL A 97 -18.80 -3.69 -0.71
CA VAL A 97 -18.56 -3.30 0.68
C VAL A 97 -19.75 -2.50 1.24
N ILE A 98 -20.27 -1.53 0.48
CA ILE A 98 -21.46 -0.76 0.85
C ILE A 98 -22.67 -1.68 1.04
N ALA A 99 -22.93 -2.55 0.07
CA ALA A 99 -24.04 -3.49 0.12
C ALA A 99 -23.93 -4.44 1.33
N LEU A 100 -22.72 -4.90 1.64
CA LEU A 100 -22.47 -5.76 2.80
C LEU A 100 -22.76 -5.04 4.12
N GLY A 101 -22.33 -3.77 4.25
CA GLY A 101 -22.65 -2.93 5.41
C GLY A 101 -24.17 -2.79 5.60
N LEU A 102 -24.89 -2.53 4.50
CA LEU A 102 -26.35 -2.42 4.51
C LEU A 102 -27.03 -3.72 4.95
N VAL A 103 -26.61 -4.87 4.42
CA VAL A 103 -27.17 -6.19 4.76
C VAL A 103 -26.90 -6.57 6.21
N LEU A 104 -25.72 -6.25 6.72
CA LEU A 104 -25.33 -6.50 8.11
C LEU A 104 -25.96 -5.50 9.09
N GLY A 105 -26.67 -4.47 8.62
CA GLY A 105 -27.20 -3.39 9.45
C GLY A 105 -26.11 -2.60 10.17
N THR A 106 -24.89 -2.59 9.62
CA THR A 106 -23.75 -1.89 10.21
C THR A 106 -23.47 -0.62 9.43
N GLU A 107 -23.49 0.52 10.11
CA GLU A 107 -22.97 1.75 9.52
C GLU A 107 -21.46 1.59 9.32
N LEU A 108 -21.02 1.59 8.06
CA LEU A 108 -19.60 1.59 7.75
C LEU A 108 -19.00 2.87 8.34
N PRO A 109 -18.04 2.77 9.28
CA PRO A 109 -17.48 3.95 9.94
C PRO A 109 -16.43 4.62 9.05
N VAL A 110 -16.69 4.71 7.74
CA VAL A 110 -15.79 5.21 6.68
C VAL A 110 -16.58 6.17 5.81
N THR A 111 -15.98 7.30 5.44
CA THR A 111 -16.66 8.24 4.52
C THR A 111 -16.66 7.70 3.09
N ASP A 112 -17.64 8.10 2.28
CA ASP A 112 -17.74 7.70 0.87
C ASP A 112 -16.45 8.03 0.09
N PHE A 113 -15.86 9.20 0.39
CA PHE A 113 -14.58 9.62 -0.17
C PHE A 113 -13.44 8.66 0.22
N GLN A 114 -13.32 8.31 1.51
CA GLN A 114 -12.29 7.37 1.98
C GLN A 114 -12.46 6.00 1.32
N LEU A 115 -13.71 5.51 1.22
CA LEU A 115 -13.99 4.23 0.60
C LEU A 115 -13.63 4.20 -0.89
N TYR A 116 -13.99 5.26 -1.62
CA TYR A 116 -13.64 5.42 -3.03
C TYR A 116 -12.14 5.30 -3.27
N PHE A 117 -11.33 6.09 -2.55
CA PHE A 117 -9.88 6.06 -2.70
C PHE A 117 -9.26 4.75 -2.21
N THR A 118 -9.79 4.18 -1.13
CA THR A 118 -9.33 2.89 -0.60
C THR A 118 -9.50 1.78 -1.64
N ALA A 119 -10.68 1.71 -2.27
CA ALA A 119 -10.95 0.75 -3.32
C ALA A 119 -10.05 1.01 -4.55
N LEU A 120 -9.94 2.26 -4.99
CA LEU A 120 -9.09 2.65 -6.12
C LEU A 120 -7.62 2.22 -5.91
N PHE A 121 -7.06 2.50 -4.73
CA PHE A 121 -5.69 2.11 -4.38
C PHE A 121 -5.56 0.60 -4.22
N ALA A 122 -6.57 -0.10 -3.69
CA ALA A 122 -6.56 -1.56 -3.64
C ALA A 122 -6.51 -2.17 -5.06
N GLY A 123 -7.25 -1.61 -6.02
CA GLY A 123 -7.20 -2.01 -7.42
C GLY A 123 -5.85 -1.75 -8.08
N ALA A 124 -5.29 -0.55 -7.88
CA ALA A 124 -3.96 -0.21 -8.38
C ALA A 124 -2.86 -1.11 -7.78
N GLY A 125 -2.94 -1.39 -6.48
CA GLY A 125 -2.03 -2.30 -5.77
C GLY A 125 -2.15 -3.72 -6.28
N ALA A 126 -3.38 -4.23 -6.45
CA ALA A 126 -3.65 -5.55 -7.01
C ALA A 126 -3.09 -5.72 -8.43
N TYR A 127 -3.32 -4.74 -9.31
CA TYR A 127 -2.78 -4.75 -10.66
C TYR A 127 -1.24 -4.73 -10.68
N THR A 128 -0.63 -3.94 -9.79
CA THR A 128 0.83 -3.88 -9.67
C THR A 128 1.41 -5.20 -9.17
N LEU A 129 0.77 -5.83 -8.18
CA LEU A 129 1.17 -7.14 -7.68
C LEU A 129 1.00 -8.24 -8.75
N TYR A 130 -0.05 -8.13 -9.57
CA TYR A 130 -0.29 -9.02 -10.70
C TYR A 130 0.83 -8.96 -11.75
N LEU A 131 1.28 -7.75 -12.09
CA LEU A 131 2.41 -7.53 -13.00
C LEU A 131 3.78 -7.94 -12.43
N THR A 132 3.87 -8.12 -11.11
CA THR A 132 5.11 -8.50 -10.45
C THR A 132 5.36 -10.00 -10.63
N SER A 133 6.61 -10.35 -10.94
CA SER A 133 7.04 -11.74 -11.09
C SER A 133 6.72 -12.53 -9.79
N PRO A 134 6.29 -13.80 -9.87
CA PRO A 134 5.96 -14.57 -8.67
C PRO A 134 7.09 -14.66 -7.64
N ALA A 135 8.35 -14.64 -8.10
CA ALA A 135 9.52 -14.66 -7.24
C ALA A 135 9.72 -13.35 -6.45
N ASP A 136 9.30 -12.22 -7.03
CA ASP A 136 9.52 -10.89 -6.45
C ASP A 136 8.30 -10.39 -5.65
N ARG A 137 7.11 -10.98 -5.83
CA ARG A 137 5.89 -10.65 -5.07
C ARG A 137 6.10 -10.54 -3.56
N PRO A 138 6.72 -11.50 -2.86
CA PRO A 138 6.90 -11.38 -1.41
C PRO A 138 7.76 -10.16 -1.05
N ALA A 139 8.84 -9.90 -1.79
CA ALA A 139 9.68 -8.72 -1.58
C ALA A 139 8.90 -7.42 -1.82
N THR A 140 8.13 -7.36 -2.90
CA THR A 140 7.27 -6.22 -3.22
C THR A 140 6.27 -5.93 -2.10
N VAL A 141 5.58 -6.96 -1.59
CA VAL A 141 4.60 -6.81 -0.49
C VAL A 141 5.29 -6.36 0.80
N THR A 142 6.41 -7.00 1.17
CA THR A 142 7.14 -6.66 2.40
C THR A 142 7.70 -5.24 2.36
N LEU A 143 8.31 -4.83 1.25
CA LEU A 143 8.84 -3.47 1.09
C LEU A 143 7.72 -2.41 1.08
N SER A 144 6.62 -2.69 0.38
CA SER A 144 5.45 -1.79 0.38
C SER A 144 4.86 -1.66 1.80
N GLY A 145 4.79 -2.76 2.55
CA GLY A 145 4.35 -2.77 3.95
C GLY A 145 5.28 -1.99 4.88
N ALA A 146 6.59 -2.15 4.74
CA ALA A 146 7.54 -1.38 5.55
C ALA A 146 7.51 0.10 5.25
N LEU A 147 7.36 0.47 3.98
CA LEU A 147 7.20 1.87 3.64
C LEU A 147 5.89 2.44 4.18
N PHE A 148 4.79 1.69 4.08
CA PHE A 148 3.52 2.07 4.72
C PHE A 148 3.74 2.35 6.21
N VAL A 149 4.43 1.47 6.92
CA VAL A 149 4.74 1.63 8.34
C VAL A 149 5.62 2.86 8.60
N ILE A 150 6.67 3.08 7.81
CA ILE A 150 7.58 4.24 7.96
C ILE A 150 6.80 5.54 7.78
N ILE A 151 5.99 5.66 6.73
CA ILE A 151 5.19 6.85 6.45
C ILE A 151 4.15 7.05 7.55
N LEU A 152 3.50 5.97 7.97
CA LEU A 152 2.47 6.03 8.99
C LEU A 152 3.04 6.47 10.35
N VAL A 153 4.18 5.92 10.77
CA VAL A 153 4.88 6.33 11.99
C VAL A 153 5.38 7.77 11.87
N GLY A 154 5.97 8.15 10.73
CA GLY A 154 6.47 9.52 10.50
C GLY A 154 5.35 10.56 10.49
N CYS A 155 4.18 10.26 9.93
CA CYS A 155 3.03 11.14 9.99
C CYS A 155 2.43 11.18 11.41
N ARG A 156 2.43 10.06 12.15
CA ARG A 156 1.94 9.98 13.54
C ARG A 156 2.74 10.80 14.53
N THR A 157 4.05 10.96 14.31
CA THR A 157 4.91 11.79 15.17
C THR A 157 4.70 13.29 14.94
N LEU A 158 4.25 13.68 13.74
CA LEU A 158 4.00 15.07 13.40
C LEU A 158 2.55 15.48 13.68
N VAL A 159 1.59 14.57 13.50
CA VAL A 159 0.16 14.86 13.64
C VAL A 159 -0.50 13.93 14.64
N THR A 160 -1.32 14.52 15.50
CA THR A 160 -2.20 13.76 16.40
C THR A 160 -3.36 13.19 15.58
N PRO A 161 -3.47 11.86 15.44
CA PRO A 161 -4.54 11.26 14.67
C PRO A 161 -5.88 11.51 15.37
N PRO A 162 -6.97 11.64 14.60
CA PRO A 162 -8.32 11.72 15.15
C PRO A 162 -8.66 10.43 15.92
N ALA A 163 -9.67 10.47 16.78
CA ALA A 163 -10.06 9.33 17.64
C ALA A 163 -10.39 8.02 16.87
N ARG A 164 -10.71 8.10 15.57
CA ARG A 164 -10.97 6.95 14.70
C ARG A 164 -9.75 6.49 13.90
N GLY A 165 -8.64 7.22 14.00
CA GLY A 165 -7.39 6.95 13.30
C GLY A 165 -6.67 5.71 13.82
N LEU A 166 -5.92 5.05 12.94
CA LEU A 166 -5.04 3.97 13.34
C LEU A 166 -3.98 4.51 14.32
N TYR A 167 -3.79 3.84 15.46
CA TYR A 167 -2.89 4.26 16.55
C TYR A 167 -3.26 5.59 17.23
N ALA A 168 -4.56 5.89 17.33
CA ALA A 168 -5.07 6.93 18.23
C ALA A 168 -4.70 6.62 19.69
N ASP A 169 -4.95 5.40 20.14
CA ASP A 169 -4.55 4.88 21.45
C ASP A 169 -3.26 4.06 21.33
N LEU A 170 -2.12 4.66 21.69
CA LEU A 170 -0.81 4.01 21.65
C LEU A 170 -0.65 3.01 22.81
N THR A 171 -1.21 1.81 22.64
CA THR A 171 -0.91 0.67 23.53
C THR A 171 0.45 0.05 23.14
N PRO A 172 1.31 -0.38 24.07
CA PRO A 172 2.60 -1.03 23.76
C PRO A 172 2.50 -2.22 22.80
N LEU A 173 1.33 -2.90 22.77
CA LEU A 173 1.02 -4.00 21.87
C LEU A 173 1.10 -3.62 20.38
N HIS A 174 0.90 -2.34 20.05
CA HIS A 174 0.96 -1.80 18.70
C HIS A 174 2.38 -1.69 18.12
N ILE A 175 3.41 -1.78 18.97
CA ILE A 175 4.81 -1.71 18.55
C ILE A 175 5.27 -3.04 17.91
N LEU A 176 4.67 -4.16 18.32
CA LEU A 176 4.97 -5.50 17.78
C LEU A 176 4.76 -5.63 16.26
N PRO A 177 3.59 -5.28 15.68
CA PRO A 177 3.40 -5.37 14.24
C PRO A 177 4.32 -4.42 13.46
N VAL A 178 4.58 -3.21 13.99
CA VAL A 178 5.53 -2.25 13.41
C VAL A 178 6.93 -2.84 13.35
N ALA A 179 7.43 -3.37 14.47
CA ALA A 179 8.75 -3.99 14.54
C ALA A 179 8.84 -5.24 13.64
N GLY A 180 7.79 -6.06 13.58
CA GLY A 180 7.71 -7.24 12.70
C GLY A 180 7.81 -6.89 11.22
N VAL A 181 7.10 -5.84 10.79
CA VAL A 181 7.13 -5.40 9.39
C VAL A 181 8.51 -4.82 9.03
N LEU A 182 9.10 -4.01 9.91
CA LEU A 182 10.42 -3.42 9.68
C LEU A 182 11.54 -4.47 9.66
N THR A 183 11.50 -5.44 10.57
CA THR A 183 12.46 -6.56 10.59
C THR A 183 12.33 -7.44 9.36
N ALA A 184 11.10 -7.78 8.95
CA ALA A 184 10.86 -8.51 7.70
C ALA A 184 11.41 -7.75 6.48
N ALA A 185 11.24 -6.42 6.44
CA ALA A 185 11.80 -5.61 5.36
C ALA A 185 13.33 -5.58 5.34
N GLY A 186 13.97 -5.43 6.51
CA GLY A 186 15.44 -5.54 6.62
C GLY A 186 15.96 -6.90 6.15
N LEU A 187 15.24 -7.99 6.46
CA LEU A 187 15.57 -9.32 5.97
C LEU A 187 15.38 -9.47 4.46
N THR A 188 14.33 -8.88 3.89
CA THR A 188 14.14 -8.89 2.43
C THR A 188 15.18 -8.04 1.70
N LEU A 189 15.55 -6.88 2.24
CA LEU A 189 16.61 -6.01 1.71
C LEU A 189 17.95 -6.73 1.69
N THR A 190 18.34 -7.33 2.81
CA THR A 190 19.60 -8.08 2.89
C THR A 190 19.62 -9.30 1.96
N ARG A 191 18.48 -9.94 1.72
CA ARG A 191 18.36 -11.03 0.73
C ARG A 191 18.46 -10.53 -0.71
N LEU A 192 17.89 -9.37 -1.02
CA LEU A 192 18.00 -8.74 -2.35
C LEU A 192 19.44 -8.28 -2.62
N GLU A 193 20.08 -7.61 -1.65
CA GLU A 193 21.50 -7.22 -1.76
C GLU A 193 22.42 -8.41 -1.96
N ARG A 194 22.16 -9.55 -1.31
CA ARG A 194 22.93 -10.78 -1.52
C ARG A 194 22.73 -11.39 -2.92
N ARG A 195 21.59 -11.16 -3.57
CA ARG A 195 21.33 -11.60 -4.95
C ARG A 195 21.96 -10.70 -6.01
N GLU A 196 22.11 -9.40 -5.74
CA GLU A 196 22.69 -8.44 -6.69
C GLU A 196 24.23 -8.41 -6.67
N ARG A 197 24.86 -8.71 -5.51
CA ARG A 197 26.33 -8.80 -5.39
C ARG A 197 27.04 -9.65 -6.45
N PRO A 198 26.57 -10.85 -6.86
CA PRO A 198 27.26 -11.62 -7.90
C PRO A 198 27.25 -10.96 -9.30
N LEU A 199 26.31 -10.05 -9.61
CA LEU A 199 26.24 -9.37 -10.91
C LEU A 199 27.17 -8.14 -10.98
N GLU A 200 27.34 -7.41 -9.88
CA GLU A 200 28.30 -6.30 -9.80
C GLU A 200 29.75 -6.78 -9.90
N THR A 201 30.08 -7.93 -9.30
CA THR A 201 31.43 -8.53 -9.41
C THR A 201 31.75 -8.89 -10.86
N HIS A 202 30.80 -9.49 -11.58
CA HIS A 202 30.98 -9.84 -12.99
C HIS A 202 31.04 -8.62 -13.91
N ARG A 203 30.31 -7.54 -13.60
CA ARG A 203 30.38 -6.28 -14.34
C ARG A 203 31.72 -5.56 -14.12
N ARG A 204 32.27 -5.63 -12.91
CA ARG A 204 33.62 -5.11 -12.59
C ARG A 204 34.73 -5.93 -13.24
N GLU A 205 34.56 -7.25 -13.36
CA GLU A 205 35.47 -8.13 -14.10
C GLU A 205 35.46 -7.89 -15.61
N LEU A 206 34.33 -7.40 -16.16
CA LEU A 206 34.17 -7.09 -17.58
C LEU A 206 34.54 -5.65 -17.99
N GLY A 207 35.05 -4.82 -17.06
CA GLY A 207 35.67 -3.53 -17.40
C GLY A 207 34.80 -2.58 -18.21
N GLN A 208 33.64 -2.18 -17.65
CA GLN A 208 32.91 -0.97 -18.08
C GLN A 208 32.58 -0.08 -16.90
#